data_AF-A0A353ZTC8-F1
#
_entry.id   AF-A0A353ZTC8-F1
#
_cell.length_a   1.000
_cell.length_b   1.000
_cell.length_c   1.000
_cell.angle_alpha   90.00
_cell.angle_beta   90.00
_cell.angle_gamma   90.00
#
_symmetry.space_group_name_H-M   'P 1'
#
loop_
_entity.id
_entity.type
_entity.pdbx_description
1 polymer ?
#
loop_
_entity_poly.entity_id
_entity_poly.type
_entity_poly.pdbx_seq_one_letter_code
_entity_poly.pdbx_strand_id
1 'polypeptide(L)'
;KQVTRDIEALFRAARSEDDALGEQFMLWFLKEQVEEVASMTTMLNIAERADNLFDIENFIARETVGSGGRGSSAPEAAGGAL
;
A
#
# COMPACT_ATOMS: atom_id res chain seq x y z
N LYS A 1 8.52 -3.43 4.21
CA LYS A 1 7.96 -4.39 5.20
C LYS A 1 7.84 -3.83 6.62
N GLN A 2 8.65 -2.83 7.04
CA GLN A 2 8.51 -2.23 8.38
C GLN A 2 7.12 -1.61 8.59
N VAL A 3 6.67 -0.78 7.65
CA VAL A 3 5.35 -0.11 7.67
C VAL A 3 4.20 -1.11 7.80
N THR A 4 4.22 -2.22 7.05
CA THR A 4 3.22 -3.30 7.18
C THR A 4 3.14 -3.85 8.61
N ARG A 5 4.30 -4.08 9.27
CA ARG A 5 4.32 -4.58 10.65
C ARG A 5 3.77 -3.55 11.63
N ASP A 6 4.08 -2.28 11.42
CA ASP A 6 3.62 -1.20 12.30
C ASP A 6 2.08 -1.05 12.20
N ILE A 7 1.53 -1.12 10.99
CA ILE A 7 0.08 -1.10 10.74
C ILE A 7 -0.62 -2.32 11.36
N GLU A 8 -0.05 -3.52 11.22
CA GLU A 8 -0.57 -4.71 11.89
C GLU A 8 -0.52 -4.59 13.42
N ALA A 9 0.54 -3.99 13.97
CA ALA A 9 0.67 -3.77 15.41
C ALA A 9 -0.42 -2.82 15.94
N LEU A 10 -0.68 -1.72 15.23
CA LEU A 10 -1.75 -0.78 15.58
C LEU A 10 -3.14 -1.43 15.53
N PHE A 11 -3.42 -2.23 14.49
CA PHE A 11 -4.68 -2.97 14.39
C PHE A 11 -4.86 -3.99 15.54
N ARG A 12 -3.78 -4.68 15.94
CA ARG A 12 -3.81 -5.60 17.09
C ARG A 12 -4.02 -4.86 18.40
N ALA A 13 -3.40 -3.69 18.57
CA ALA A 13 -3.57 -2.84 19.75
C ALA A 13 -5.03 -2.39 19.89
N ALA A 14 -5.63 -1.83 18.82
CA ALA A 14 -7.03 -1.42 18.81
C ALA A 14 -7.97 -2.57 19.19
N ARG A 15 -7.75 -3.77 18.63
CA ARG A 15 -8.53 -4.96 19.00
C ARG A 15 -8.34 -5.37 20.46
N SER A 16 -7.11 -5.31 20.97
CA SER A 16 -6.84 -5.68 22.38
C SER A 16 -7.45 -4.71 23.39
N GLU A 17 -7.75 -3.48 22.96
CA GLU A 17 -8.37 -2.43 23.76
C GLU A 17 -9.88 -2.33 23.53
N ASP A 18 -10.49 -3.26 22.78
CA ASP A 18 -11.89 -3.23 22.35
C ASP A 18 -12.29 -1.92 21.63
N ASP A 19 -11.32 -1.25 20.97
CA ASP A 19 -11.55 -0.05 20.16
C ASP A 19 -11.99 -0.43 18.74
N ALA A 20 -13.31 -0.65 18.59
CA ALA A 20 -13.92 -1.00 17.32
C ALA A 20 -13.77 0.09 16.24
N LEU A 21 -13.66 1.37 16.62
CA LEU A 21 -13.53 2.48 15.67
C LEU A 21 -12.09 2.57 15.13
N GLY A 22 -11.10 2.46 16.02
CA GLY A 22 -9.70 2.34 15.65
C GLY A 22 -9.46 1.10 14.78
N GLU A 23 -10.06 -0.03 15.14
CA GLU A 23 -9.98 -1.26 14.34
C GLU A 23 -10.54 -1.05 12.92
N GLN A 24 -11.74 -0.48 12.79
CA GLN A 24 -12.35 -0.19 11.49
C GLN A 24 -11.48 0.76 10.66
N PHE A 25 -10.93 1.81 11.26
CA PHE A 25 -10.06 2.78 10.58
C PHE A 25 -8.82 2.10 9.98
N MET A 26 -8.19 1.20 10.74
CA MET A 26 -6.97 0.50 10.31
C MET A 26 -7.19 -0.46 9.13
N LEU A 27 -8.43 -0.90 8.85
CA LEU A 27 -8.72 -1.82 7.74
C LEU A 27 -8.36 -1.24 6.37
N TRP A 28 -8.53 0.07 6.15
CA TRP A 28 -8.14 0.69 4.89
C TRP A 28 -6.62 0.62 4.69
N PHE A 29 -5.84 0.95 5.71
CA PHE A 29 -4.37 0.90 5.67
C PHE A 29 -3.86 -0.53 5.47
N LEU A 30 -4.48 -1.53 6.10
CA LEU A 30 -4.13 -2.92 5.89
C LEU A 30 -4.32 -3.34 4.43
N LYS A 31 -5.44 -2.95 3.81
CA LYS A 31 -5.68 -3.18 2.38
C LYS A 31 -4.63 -2.47 1.52
N GLU A 32 -4.36 -1.20 1.80
CA GLU A 32 -3.38 -0.40 1.06
C GLU A 32 -1.99 -1.04 1.08
N GLN A 33 -1.54 -1.54 2.23
CA GLN A 33 -0.23 -2.20 2.30
C GLN A 33 -0.15 -3.48 1.48
N VAL A 34 -1.25 -4.20 1.26
CA VAL A 34 -1.25 -5.38 0.39
C VAL A 34 -1.03 -4.96 -1.06
N GLU A 35 -1.73 -3.93 -1.51
CA GLU A 35 -1.58 -3.38 -2.86
C GLU A 35 -0.17 -2.79 -3.08
N GLU A 36 0.34 -2.04 -2.10
CA GLU A 36 1.68 -1.45 -2.15
C GLU A 36 2.78 -2.52 -2.19
N VAL A 37 2.71 -3.53 -1.31
CA VAL A 37 3.71 -4.61 -1.28
C VAL A 37 3.66 -5.42 -2.57
N ALA A 38 2.48 -5.69 -3.13
CA ALA A 38 2.34 -6.38 -4.41
C ALA A 38 2.95 -5.57 -5.56
N SER A 39 2.69 -4.26 -5.59
CA SER A 39 3.27 -3.33 -6.57
C SER A 39 4.80 -3.29 -6.48
N MET A 40 5.36 -3.11 -5.27
CA MET A 40 6.80 -3.06 -5.06
C MET A 40 7.48 -4.41 -5.36
N THR A 41 6.83 -5.53 -5.03
CA THR A 41 7.35 -6.86 -5.38
C THR A 41 7.38 -7.06 -6.89
N THR A 42 6.33 -6.64 -7.59
CA THR A 42 6.27 -6.68 -9.06
C THR A 42 7.40 -5.84 -9.65
N MET A 43 7.59 -4.62 -9.15
CA MET A 43 8.63 -3.71 -9.60
C MET A 43 10.03 -4.30 -9.42
N LEU A 44 10.31 -4.92 -8.26
CA LEU A 44 11.57 -5.61 -7.99
C LEU A 44 11.79 -6.77 -8.98
N ASN A 45 10.79 -7.61 -9.20
CA ASN A 45 10.90 -8.74 -10.13
C ASN A 45 11.15 -8.28 -11.58
N ILE A 46 10.58 -7.15 -12.00
CA ILE A 46 10.87 -6.55 -13.30
C ILE A 46 12.30 -6.05 -13.36
N ALA A 47 12.76 -5.34 -12.32
CA ALA A 47 14.12 -4.82 -12.26
C ALA A 47 15.18 -5.95 -12.25
N GLU A 48 14.92 -7.06 -11.56
CA GLU A 48 15.80 -8.23 -11.54
C GLU A 48 15.86 -8.96 -12.89
N ARG A 49 14.82 -8.85 -13.71
CA ARG A 49 14.71 -9.51 -15.03
C ARG A 49 15.14 -8.60 -16.19
N ALA A 50 15.18 -7.29 -15.98
CA ALA A 50 15.48 -6.32 -17.03
C ALA A 50 16.95 -6.42 -17.44
N ASP A 51 17.20 -6.49 -18.76
CA ASP A 51 18.57 -6.48 -19.30
C ASP A 51 19.14 -5.04 -19.33
N ASN A 52 18.27 -4.04 -19.36
CA ASN A 52 18.63 -2.62 -19.31
C ASN A 52 17.55 -1.76 -18.60
N LEU A 53 17.90 -0.52 -18.26
CA LEU A 53 16.99 0.38 -17.53
C LEU A 53 15.75 0.82 -18.35
N PHE A 54 15.83 0.84 -19.69
CA PHE A 54 14.70 1.23 -20.52
C PHE A 54 13.57 0.20 -20.46
N ASP A 55 13.85 -1.07 -20.20
CA ASP A 55 12.83 -2.10 -20.02
C ASP A 55 11.95 -1.82 -18.78
N ILE A 56 12.57 -1.27 -17.73
CA ILE A 56 11.88 -0.83 -16.51
C ILE A 56 11.01 0.39 -16.81
N GLU A 57 11.56 1.39 -17.51
CA GLU A 57 10.78 2.59 -17.89
C GLU A 57 9.60 2.24 -18.79
N ASN A 58 9.80 1.35 -19.77
CA ASN A 58 8.73 0.87 -20.65
C ASN A 58 7.65 0.11 -19.88
N PHE A 59 8.01 -0.58 -18.79
CA PHE A 59 7.04 -1.22 -17.90
C PHE A 59 6.24 -0.17 -17.12
N ILE A 60 6.90 0.80 -16.47
CA ILE A 60 6.22 1.87 -15.72
C ILE A 60 5.32 2.70 -16.64
N ALA A 61 5.77 3.00 -17.86
CA ALA A 61 5.01 3.82 -18.80
C ALA A 61 3.72 3.12 -19.29
N ARG A 62 3.71 1.78 -19.33
CA ARG A 62 2.57 0.98 -19.79
C ARG A 62 1.64 0.59 -18.65
N GLU A 63 2.20 0.23 -17.49
CA GLU A 63 1.46 -0.32 -16.37
C GLU A 63 1.19 0.75 -15.30
N THR A 64 0.02 0.70 -14.69
CA THR A 64 -0.29 1.58 -13.55
C THR A 64 0.37 1.04 -12.28
N VAL A 65 1.54 1.56 -11.94
CA VAL A 65 2.26 1.18 -10.71
C VAL A 65 1.80 2.08 -9.56
N GLY A 66 1.25 1.48 -8.50
CA GLY A 66 1.01 2.19 -7.23
C GLY A 66 -0.12 3.22 -7.23
N SER A 67 -1.08 3.14 -8.16
CA SER A 67 -2.28 3.98 -8.15
C SER A 67 -3.52 3.16 -8.49
N GLY A 68 -3.85 2.21 -7.61
CA GLY A 68 -5.24 1.79 -7.48
C GLY A 68 -5.97 2.98 -6.85
N GLY A 69 -6.57 3.85 -7.67
CA GLY A 69 -7.13 5.12 -7.21
C GLY A 69 -7.90 5.00 -5.89
N ARG A 70 -7.75 5.99 -5.00
CA ARG A 70 -8.24 5.98 -3.61
C ARG A 70 -9.60 5.30 -3.52
N GLY A 71 -9.62 4.09 -2.96
CA GLY A 71 -10.84 3.34 -2.77
C GLY A 71 -11.86 4.15 -1.97
N SER A 72 -13.15 3.90 -2.18
CA SER A 72 -14.24 4.62 -1.49
C SER A 72 -14.21 4.55 0.03
N SER A 73 -13.39 3.66 0.59
CA SER A 73 -13.17 3.49 2.03
C SER A 73 -11.94 4.23 2.57
N ALA A 74 -11.27 5.05 1.74
CA ALA A 74 -10.13 5.84 2.18
C ALA A 74 -10.54 6.89 3.22
N PRO A 75 -9.88 6.96 4.38
CA PRO A 75 -10.13 8.00 5.36
C PRO A 75 -9.70 9.36 4.82
N GLU A 76 -10.33 10.42 5.33
CA GLU A 76 -10.00 11.80 4.96
C GLU A 76 -8.60 12.17 5.49
N ALA A 77 -7.72 12.61 4.58
CA ALA A 77 -6.44 13.19 4.95
C ALA A 77 -6.64 14.66 5.32
N ALA A 78 -6.21 15.06 6.51
CA ALA A 78 -6.25 16.45 6.92
C ALA A 78 -5.45 17.33 5.94
N GLY A 79 -6.12 18.29 5.30
CA GLY A 79 -5.52 19.12 4.25
C GLY A 79 -5.71 18.60 2.81
N GLY A 80 -6.39 17.46 2.63
CA GLY A 80 -6.69 16.88 1.33
C GLY A 80 -5.60 15.95 0.79
N ALA A 81 -5.89 15.32 -0.35
CA ALA A 81 -4.89 14.62 -1.15
C ALA A 81 -3.97 15.63 -1.86
N LEU A 82 -2.71 15.24 -2.08
CA LEU A 82 -1.83 15.92 -3.03
C LEU A 82 -2.06 15.40 -4.46
#